data_AF-A0A2E1L6A8-F1
#
_entry.id   AF-A0A2E1L6A8-F1
#
_cell.length_a   1.000
_cell.length_b   1.000
_cell.length_c   1.000
_cell.angle_alpha   90.00
_cell.angle_beta   90.00
_cell.angle_gamma   90.00
#
_symmetry.space_group_name_H-M   'P 1'
#
loop_
_entity.id
_entity.type
_entity.pdbx_description
1 polymer ?
#
loop_
_entity_poly.entity_id
_entity_poly.type
_entity_poly.pdbx_seq_one_letter_code
_entity_poly.pdbx_strand_id
1 'polypeptide(L)'
;MVPRRVGKGSQKRARFERLKTEVERFVFANPGCSAQSIVANLVHDKSMRNHGLTPRKIGFFISRNLSKSLTWWQDHKAGRRVYGQLGNHPNHTKSK
;
A
#
# COMPACT_ATOMS: atom_id res chain seq x y z
N MET A 1 25.96 -6.71 30.79
CA MET A 1 24.55 -7.08 30.50
C MET A 1 24.04 -6.19 29.37
N VAL A 2 23.58 -6.77 28.25
CA VAL A 2 23.02 -6.00 27.13
C VAL A 2 21.61 -5.51 27.53
N PRO A 3 21.26 -4.22 27.38
CA PRO A 3 19.94 -3.74 27.77
C PRO A 3 18.86 -4.46 26.96
N ARG A 4 17.86 -5.03 27.64
CA ARG A 4 16.69 -5.62 26.98
C ARG A 4 15.97 -4.53 26.18
N ARG A 5 15.95 -4.72 24.85
CA ARG A 5 15.35 -3.80 23.88
C ARG A 5 13.89 -3.52 24.25
N VAL A 6 13.57 -2.24 24.38
CA VAL A 6 12.30 -1.69 24.85
C VAL A 6 11.11 -2.29 24.07
N GLY A 7 10.18 -2.86 24.84
CA GLY A 7 9.22 -3.89 24.43
C GLY A 7 7.98 -3.45 23.64
N LYS A 8 7.41 -4.42 22.91
CA LYS A 8 6.07 -4.54 22.30
C LYS A 8 5.55 -3.40 21.37
N GLY A 9 5.67 -2.12 21.73
CA GLY A 9 5.19 -0.99 20.93
C GLY A 9 6.09 -0.68 19.71
N SER A 10 7.42 -0.77 19.91
CA SER A 10 8.42 -0.54 18.86
C SER A 10 8.24 -1.51 17.68
N GLN A 11 7.98 -2.78 17.94
CA GLN A 11 7.79 -3.79 16.89
C GLN A 11 6.49 -3.61 16.10
N LYS A 12 5.40 -3.17 16.75
CA LYS A 12 4.14 -2.87 16.05
C LYS A 12 4.29 -1.65 15.15
N ARG A 13 4.97 -0.61 15.64
CA ARG A 13 5.27 0.60 14.86
C ARG A 13 6.21 0.30 13.69
N ALA A 14 7.27 -0.47 13.92
CA ALA A 14 8.19 -0.89 12.85
C ALA A 14 7.48 -1.69 11.74
N ARG A 15 6.55 -2.59 12.11
CA ARG A 15 5.73 -3.32 11.12
C ARG A 15 4.81 -2.39 10.34
N PHE A 16 4.21 -1.42 11.01
CA PHE A 16 3.35 -0.42 10.38
C PHE A 16 4.12 0.44 9.39
N GLU A 17 5.27 1.01 9.80
CA GLU A 17 6.10 1.84 8.93
C GLU A 17 6.64 1.03 7.74
N ARG A 18 7.08 -0.21 7.97
CA ARG A 18 7.51 -1.09 6.87
C ARG A 18 6.38 -1.32 5.86
N LEU A 19 5.17 -1.64 6.33
CA LEU A 19 4.03 -1.83 5.43
C LEU A 19 3.71 -0.54 4.67
N LYS A 20 3.75 0.60 5.35
CA LYS A 20 3.54 1.92 4.75
C LYS A 20 4.51 2.18 3.60
N THR A 21 5.81 2.06 3.86
CA THR A 21 6.88 2.30 2.88
C THR A 21 6.79 1.34 1.70
N GLU A 22 6.56 0.05 1.91
CA GLU A 22 6.50 -0.92 0.82
C GLU A 22 5.26 -0.72 -0.07
N VAL A 23 4.12 -0.33 0.52
CA VAL A 23 2.91 0.01 -0.26
C VAL A 23 3.14 1.28 -1.08
N GLU A 24 3.67 2.35 -0.49
CA GLU A 24 3.97 3.60 -1.22
C GLU A 24 4.95 3.34 -2.36
N ARG A 25 6.07 2.65 -2.08
CA ARG A 25 7.08 2.33 -3.09
C ARG A 25 6.51 1.54 -4.26
N PHE A 26 5.67 0.54 -3.98
CA PHE A 26 5.07 -0.27 -5.03
C PHE A 26 4.08 0.52 -5.88
N VAL A 27 3.22 1.34 -5.27
CA VAL A 27 2.22 2.13 -5.99
C VAL A 27 2.86 3.25 -6.79
N PHE A 28 3.95 3.87 -6.30
CA PHE A 28 4.71 4.86 -7.06
C PHE A 28 5.43 4.26 -8.26
N ALA A 29 5.98 3.05 -8.13
CA ALA A 29 6.58 2.34 -9.25
C ALA A 29 5.54 1.80 -10.26
N ASN A 30 4.30 1.54 -9.82
CA ASN A 30 3.24 0.93 -10.62
C ASN A 30 1.91 1.70 -10.46
N PRO A 31 1.76 2.88 -11.08
CA PRO A 31 0.51 3.61 -11.05
C PRO A 31 -0.61 2.82 -11.73
N GLY A 32 -1.81 2.85 -11.17
CA GLY A 32 -2.96 2.07 -11.66
C GLY A 32 -2.94 0.60 -11.21
N CYS A 33 -2.07 0.22 -10.27
CA CYS A 33 -2.06 -1.14 -9.74
C CYS A 33 -3.29 -1.43 -8.86
N SER A 34 -3.67 -2.70 -8.79
CA SER A 34 -4.79 -3.14 -7.95
C SER A 34 -4.35 -3.53 -6.54
N ALA A 35 -5.28 -3.60 -5.60
CA ALA A 35 -4.99 -4.11 -4.25
C ALA A 35 -4.46 -5.55 -4.27
N GLN A 36 -4.88 -6.37 -5.23
CA GLN A 36 -4.38 -7.74 -5.39
C GLN A 36 -2.89 -7.74 -5.74
N SER A 37 -2.49 -6.89 -6.70
CA SER A 37 -1.09 -6.74 -7.12
C SER A 37 -0.19 -6.29 -5.96
N ILE A 38 -0.67 -5.32 -5.16
CA ILE A 38 0.04 -4.87 -3.96
C ILE A 38 0.24 -6.02 -2.98
N VAL A 39 -0.83 -6.79 -2.68
CA VAL A 39 -0.75 -7.93 -1.76
C VAL A 39 0.20 -9.00 -2.28
N ALA A 40 0.15 -9.31 -3.58
CA ALA A 40 1.05 -10.28 -4.21
C ALA A 40 2.51 -9.89 -4.00
N ASN A 41 2.90 -8.65 -4.30
CA ASN A 41 4.27 -8.16 -4.07
C ASN A 41 4.66 -8.21 -2.57
N LEU A 42 3.76 -7.87 -1.65
CA LEU A 42 4.06 -7.94 -0.21
C LEU A 42 4.26 -9.40 0.27
N VAL A 43 3.45 -10.33 -0.23
CA VAL A 43 3.46 -11.74 0.17
C VAL A 43 4.65 -12.48 -0.45
N HIS A 44 4.88 -12.31 -1.75
CA HIS A 44 5.90 -13.05 -2.49
C HIS A 44 7.27 -12.39 -2.40
N ASP A 45 7.38 -11.10 -2.73
CA ASP A 45 8.68 -10.45 -2.86
C ASP A 45 9.22 -9.92 -1.52
N LYS A 46 8.32 -9.60 -0.59
CA LYS A 46 8.68 -9.02 0.73
C LYS A 46 8.50 -9.97 1.90
N SER A 47 8.07 -11.22 1.65
CA SER A 47 7.84 -12.26 2.64
C SER A 47 6.93 -11.83 3.80
N MET A 48 5.96 -10.94 3.55
CA MET A 48 4.99 -10.44 4.54
C MET A 48 3.77 -11.38 4.71
N ARG A 49 3.95 -12.67 4.43
CA ARG A 49 2.89 -13.71 4.37
C ARG A 49 2.11 -13.84 5.69
N ASN A 50 2.82 -13.73 6.82
CA ASN A 50 2.27 -13.99 8.15
C ASN A 50 1.42 -12.83 8.71
N HIS A 51 1.18 -11.77 7.94
CA HIS A 51 0.44 -10.59 8.39
C HIS A 51 -1.06 -10.63 8.07
N GLY A 52 -1.56 -11.71 7.45
CA GLY A 52 -2.98 -11.86 7.12
C GLY A 52 -3.51 -10.72 6.25
N LEU A 53 -2.65 -10.17 5.38
CA LEU A 53 -2.97 -9.08 4.48
C LEU A 53 -3.88 -9.60 3.37
N THR A 54 -4.99 -8.90 3.14
CA THR A 54 -5.92 -9.17 2.04
C THR A 54 -6.08 -7.90 1.22
N PRO A 55 -6.52 -8.01 -0.05
CA PRO A 55 -6.76 -6.83 -0.88
C PRO A 55 -7.69 -5.82 -0.18
N ARG A 56 -8.69 -6.31 0.55
CA ARG A 56 -9.61 -5.49 1.34
C ARG A 56 -8.89 -4.75 2.49
N LYS A 57 -8.05 -5.45 3.27
CA LYS A 57 -7.28 -4.84 4.37
C LYS A 57 -6.29 -3.80 3.86
N ILE A 58 -5.59 -4.08 2.75
CA ILE A 58 -4.71 -3.11 2.10
C ILE A 58 -5.50 -1.88 1.65
N GLY A 59 -6.67 -2.09 1.06
CA GLY A 59 -7.53 -0.99 0.67
C GLY A 59 -7.93 -0.08 1.85
N PHE A 60 -8.33 -0.66 2.98
CA PHE A 60 -8.61 0.11 4.19
C PHE A 60 -7.35 0.78 4.76
N PHE A 61 -6.22 0.09 4.73
CA PHE A 61 -4.95 0.62 5.21
C PHE A 61 -4.53 1.86 4.44
N ILE A 62 -4.62 1.83 3.10
CA ILE A 62 -4.31 2.96 2.23
C ILE A 62 -5.24 4.14 2.53
N SER A 63 -6.56 3.90 2.54
CA SER A 63 -7.53 4.97 2.79
C SER A 63 -7.38 5.62 4.16
N ARG A 64 -6.90 4.88 5.18
CA ARG A 64 -6.74 5.40 6.56
C ARG A 64 -5.39 6.06 6.83
N ASN A 65 -4.30 5.56 6.24
CA ASN A 65 -2.94 5.94 6.64
C ASN A 65 -2.14 6.64 5.53
N LEU A 66 -2.57 6.47 4.27
CA LEU A 66 -1.83 6.89 3.08
C LEU A 66 -2.61 7.87 2.19
N SER A 67 -3.74 8.40 2.67
CA SER A 67 -4.57 9.35 1.90
C SER A 67 -3.86 10.65 1.53
N LYS A 68 -2.74 10.97 2.19
CA LYS A 68 -1.91 12.14 1.88
C LYS A 68 -0.96 11.92 0.70
N SER A 69 -0.59 10.68 0.41
CA SER A 69 0.41 10.33 -0.63
C SER A 69 -0.20 9.53 -1.78
N LEU A 70 -1.23 8.73 -1.51
CA LEU A 70 -1.88 7.85 -2.46
C LEU A 70 -3.35 8.22 -2.64
N THR A 71 -3.82 8.04 -3.86
CA THR A 71 -5.24 8.09 -4.22
C THR A 71 -5.69 6.77 -4.82
N TRP A 72 -6.99 6.64 -5.04
CA TRP A 72 -7.59 5.50 -5.72
C TRP A 72 -8.73 5.95 -6.63
N TRP A 73 -8.99 5.16 -7.67
CA TRP A 73 -10.16 5.32 -8.53
C TRP A 73 -10.70 3.96 -8.95
N GLN A 74 -11.93 3.97 -9.47
CA GLN A 74 -12.56 2.78 -10.03
C GLN A 74 -12.01 2.56 -11.44
N ASP A 75 -11.41 1.41 -11.70
CA ASP A 75 -11.18 0.93 -13.06
C ASP A 75 -12.47 0.28 -13.54
N HIS A 76 -13.23 1.00 -14.38
CA HIS A 76 -14.51 0.53 -14.91
C HIS A 76 -14.37 -0.63 -15.89
N LYS A 77 -13.20 -0.79 -16.53
CA LYS A 77 -12.95 -1.90 -17.46
C LYS A 77 -12.74 -3.20 -16.71
N ALA A 78 -12.00 -3.16 -15.60
CA ALA A 78 -11.70 -4.34 -14.79
C ALA A 78 -12.62 -4.50 -13.56
N GLY A 79 -13.57 -3.59 -13.33
CA GLY A 79 -14.52 -3.63 -12.22
C GLY A 79 -13.86 -3.57 -10.82
N ARG A 80 -12.67 -2.99 -10.71
CA ARG A 80 -11.86 -3.05 -9.49
C ARG A 80 -11.26 -1.70 -9.12
N ARG A 81 -10.85 -1.57 -7.86
CA ARG A 81 -10.16 -0.38 -7.36
C ARG A 81 -8.68 -0.43 -7.70
N VAL A 82 -8.19 0.64 -8.29
CA VAL A 82 -6.77 0.84 -8.62
C VAL A 82 -6.21 2.02 -7.85
N TYR A 83 -4.91 2.01 -7.61
CA TYR A 83 -4.21 2.98 -6.77
C TYR A 83 -3.13 3.70 -7.56
N GLY A 84 -2.88 4.94 -7.19
CA GLY A 84 -1.80 5.74 -7.75
C GLY A 84 -1.35 6.82 -6.78
N GLN A 85 -0.31 7.54 -7.15
CA GLN A 85 0.12 8.73 -6.43
C GLN A 85 -0.98 9.80 -6.46
N LEU A 86 -1.10 10.56 -5.38
CA LEU A 86 -1.98 11.73 -5.35
C LEU A 86 -1.59 12.69 -6.49
N GLY A 87 -2.55 13.04 -7.36
CA GLY A 87 -2.32 13.83 -8.58
C GLY A 87 -2.19 13.02 -9.87
N ASN A 88 -1.85 11.73 -9.81
CA ASN A 88 -1.73 10.83 -10.97
C ASN A 88 -3.08 10.26 -11.45
N HIS A 89 -4.18 10.98 -11.25
CA HIS A 89 -5.49 10.51 -11.71
C HIS A 89 -5.54 10.55 -13.25
N PRO A 90 -5.91 9.45 -13.93
CA PRO A 90 -5.84 9.35 -15.40
C PRO A 90 -6.75 10.34 -16.16
N ASN A 91 -7.63 11.08 -15.47
CA ASN A 91 -8.41 12.15 -16.09
C ASN A 91 -7.62 13.48 -16.27
N HIS A 92 -6.36 13.57 -15.82
CA HIS A 92 -5.51 14.74 -16.11
C HIS A 92 -4.73 14.65 -17.44
N THR A 93 -4.76 13.51 -18.14
CA THR A 93 -4.18 13.35 -19.48
C THR A 93 -5.20 13.52 -20.60
N LYS A 94 -6.05 14.55 -20.51
CA LYS A 94 -6.69 15.16 -21.68
C LYS A 94 -6.27 16.63 -21.74
N SER A 95 -5.03 16.87 -22.19
CA SER A 95 -4.64 18.18 -22.68
C SER A 95 -4.28 18.03 -24.16
N LYS A 96 -5.17 18.59 -24.99
CA LYS A 96 -5.12 18.85 -26.43
C LYS A 96 -4.92 17.67 -27.38
#